data_AF-A0A6C1PKM5-F1
#
_entry.id   AF-A0A6C1PKM5-F1
#
_cell.length_a   1.000
_cell.length_b   1.000
_cell.length_c   1.000
_cell.angle_alpha   90.00
_cell.angle_beta   90.00
_cell.angle_gamma   90.00
#
_symmetry.space_group_name_H-M   'P 1'
#
loop_
_entity.id
_entity.type
_entity.pdbx_description
1 polymer ?
#
loop_
_entity_poly.entity_id
_entity_poly.type
_entity_poly.pdbx_seq_one_letter_code
_entity_poly.pdbx_strand_id
1 'polypeptide(L)'
;MAGTGRRKEEIITFKVDERLSQALAGIENRSAFIRDALLAALGNTCPVCRGTGILTVSQQAHWHDFAEHHHVHQCDECNEAHLVCDHEPAHADA
;
A
#
# COMPACT_ATOMS: atom_id res chain seq x y z
N MET A 1 29.17 -13.89 13.09
CA MET A 1 28.11 -14.10 14.11
C MET A 1 27.34 -12.79 14.27
N ALA A 2 26.29 -12.56 13.49
CA ALA A 2 25.43 -11.38 13.61
C ALA A 2 24.06 -11.83 14.11
N GLY A 3 23.63 -11.28 15.25
CA GLY A 3 22.47 -11.75 16.01
C GLY A 3 21.15 -11.55 15.28
N THR A 4 20.36 -12.62 15.23
CA THR A 4 18.93 -12.60 14.91
C THR A 4 18.17 -11.89 16.04
N GLY A 5 18.06 -10.57 15.94
CA GLY A 5 17.11 -9.81 16.75
C GLY A 5 15.68 -10.19 16.35
N ARG A 6 14.93 -10.81 17.26
CA ARG A 6 13.48 -11.04 17.08
C ARG A 6 12.83 -9.67 16.87
N ARG A 7 12.32 -9.39 15.67
CA ARG A 7 11.50 -8.20 15.41
C ARG A 7 10.37 -8.21 16.44
N LYS A 8 10.27 -7.18 17.27
CA LYS A 8 9.16 -7.03 18.23
C LYS A 8 7.88 -7.03 17.42
N GLU A 9 7.01 -8.00 17.66
CA GLU A 9 5.66 -7.96 17.12
C GLU A 9 4.95 -6.76 17.75
N GLU A 10 4.56 -5.80 16.90
CA GLU A 10 3.77 -4.65 17.31
C GLU A 10 2.30 -5.05 17.40
N ILE A 11 1.67 -4.79 18.55
CA ILE A 11 0.25 -5.11 18.77
C ILE A 11 -0.57 -3.87 18.44
N ILE A 12 -1.40 -3.97 17.41
CA ILE A 12 -2.34 -2.92 17.01
C ILE A 12 -3.75 -3.37 17.40
N THR A 13 -4.46 -2.54 18.17
CA THR A 13 -5.86 -2.78 18.53
C THR A 13 -6.78 -2.10 17.52
N PHE A 14 -7.53 -2.90 16.76
CA PHE A 14 -8.49 -2.41 15.78
C PHE A 14 -9.91 -2.44 16.36
N LYS A 15 -10.55 -1.26 16.45
CA LYS A 15 -11.96 -1.15 16.82
C LYS A 15 -12.82 -1.24 15.57
N VAL A 16 -13.86 -2.04 15.62
CA VAL A 16 -14.81 -2.25 14.52
C VAL A 16 -16.21 -1.86 14.95
N ASP A 17 -17.03 -1.46 13.98
CA ASP A 17 -18.46 -1.32 14.20
C ASP A 17 -19.15 -2.68 14.34
N GLU A 18 -20.42 -2.66 14.74
CA GLU A 18 -21.21 -3.86 14.97
C GLU A 18 -21.39 -4.71 13.69
N ARG A 19 -21.54 -4.05 12.53
CA ARG A 19 -21.73 -4.73 11.25
C ARG A 19 -20.50 -5.56 10.88
N LEU A 20 -19.32 -4.97 10.99
CA LEU A 20 -18.06 -5.65 10.71
C LEU A 20 -17.74 -6.71 11.77
N SER A 21 -18.05 -6.44 13.04
CA SER A 21 -17.93 -7.44 14.12
C SER A 21 -18.73 -8.72 13.83
N GLN A 22 -19.99 -8.56 13.40
CA GLN A 22 -20.84 -9.69 13.04
C GLN A 22 -20.32 -10.45 11.82
N ALA A 23 -19.84 -9.74 10.80
CA ALA A 23 -19.24 -10.36 9.61
C ALA A 23 -17.98 -11.19 9.95
N LEU A 24 -17.19 -10.75 10.93
CA LEU A 24 -16.00 -11.47 11.41
C LEU A 24 -16.31 -12.61 12.38
N ALA A 25 -17.53 -12.70 12.91
CA ALA A 25 -17.87 -13.61 14.01
C ALA A 25 -17.63 -15.09 13.67
N GLY A 26 -17.89 -15.50 12.42
CA GLY A 26 -17.74 -16.87 11.92
C GLY A 26 -16.35 -17.25 11.42
N ILE A 27 -15.38 -16.34 11.50
CA ILE A 27 -14.00 -16.62 11.05
C ILE A 27 -13.21 -17.20 12.21
N GLU A 28 -12.70 -18.42 12.02
CA GLU A 28 -12.02 -19.19 13.07
C GLU A 28 -10.73 -18.52 13.56
N ASN A 29 -9.96 -17.92 12.63
CA ASN A 29 -8.78 -17.10 12.96
C ASN A 29 -8.90 -15.69 12.37
N ARG A 30 -9.60 -14.81 13.10
CA ARG A 30 -9.85 -13.42 12.70
C ARG A 30 -8.56 -12.63 12.46
N SER A 31 -7.54 -12.84 13.30
CA SER A 31 -6.27 -12.13 13.19
C SER A 31 -5.51 -12.51 11.92
N ALA A 32 -5.50 -13.79 11.54
CA ALA A 32 -4.89 -14.23 10.28
C ALA A 32 -5.65 -13.65 9.08
N PHE A 33 -6.98 -13.76 9.08
CA PHE A 33 -7.81 -13.19 8.01
C PHE A 33 -7.60 -11.68 7.83
N ILE A 34 -7.62 -10.91 8.92
CA ILE A 34 -7.40 -9.46 8.88
C ILE A 34 -5.98 -9.15 8.36
N ARG A 35 -4.97 -9.90 8.79
CA ARG A 35 -3.59 -9.70 8.32
C ARG A 35 -3.48 -9.94 6.81
N ASP A 36 -4.04 -11.04 6.31
CA ASP A 36 -3.96 -11.39 4.90
C ASP A 36 -4.76 -10.42 4.04
N ALA A 37 -5.94 -10.00 4.51
CA ALA A 37 -6.76 -8.98 3.85
C ALA A 37 -6.03 -7.63 3.78
N LEU A 38 -5.37 -7.21 4.87
CA LEU A 38 -4.58 -5.98 4.89
C LEU A 38 -3.35 -6.08 3.99
N LEU A 39 -2.62 -7.20 4.01
CA LEU A 39 -1.47 -7.42 3.13
C LEU A 39 -1.87 -7.38 1.65
N ALA A 40 -3.00 -8.01 1.31
CA ALA A 40 -3.54 -7.98 -0.05
C ALA A 40 -3.98 -6.57 -0.46
N ALA A 41 -4.65 -5.83 0.42
CA ALA A 41 -5.07 -4.45 0.18
C ALA A 41 -3.86 -3.50 0.04
N LEU A 42 -2.84 -3.68 0.87
CA LEU A 42 -1.58 -2.91 0.80
C LEU A 42 -0.78 -3.24 -0.46
N GLY A 43 -0.75 -4.50 -0.88
CA GLY A 43 -0.17 -4.88 -2.16
C GLY A 43 -0.88 -4.17 -3.32
N ASN A 44 -2.20 -4.12 -3.29
CA ASN A 44 -3.05 -3.54 -4.35
C ASN A 44 -3.30 -2.04 -4.19
N THR A 45 -2.59 -1.37 -3.29
CA THR A 45 -2.78 0.06 -3.03
C THR A 45 -2.28 0.86 -4.22
N CYS A 46 -3.09 1.79 -4.73
CA CYS A 46 -2.65 2.71 -5.76
C CYS A 46 -1.53 3.62 -5.20
N PRO A 47 -0.32 3.60 -5.79
CA PRO A 47 0.83 4.30 -5.21
C PRO A 47 0.74 5.83 -5.32
N VAL A 48 -0.04 6.34 -6.26
CA VAL A 48 -0.25 7.79 -6.46
C VAL A 48 -1.16 8.35 -5.39
N CYS A 49 -2.33 7.71 -5.17
CA CYS A 49 -3.34 8.22 -4.26
C CYS A 49 -3.19 7.69 -2.82
N ARG A 50 -2.09 6.94 -2.56
CA ARG A 50 -1.68 6.41 -1.25
C ARG A 50 -2.79 5.64 -0.53
N GLY A 51 -3.55 4.83 -1.28
CA GLY A 51 -4.55 3.93 -0.69
C GLY A 51 -5.96 4.49 -0.57
N THR A 52 -6.24 5.68 -1.11
CA THR A 52 -7.62 6.14 -1.32
C THR A 52 -8.32 5.40 -2.48
N GLY A 53 -7.54 4.72 -3.32
CA GLY A 53 -8.01 3.86 -4.42
C GLY A 53 -7.27 2.52 -4.42
N ILE A 54 -7.94 1.50 -4.98
CA ILE A 54 -7.45 0.12 -5.06
C ILE A 54 -7.28 -0.23 -6.53
N LEU A 55 -6.12 -0.77 -6.89
CA LEU A 55 -5.89 -1.34 -8.22
C LEU A 55 -6.43 -2.77 -8.25
N THR A 56 -7.13 -3.14 -9.32
CA THR A 56 -7.39 -4.56 -9.60
C THR A 56 -6.06 -5.30 -9.86
N VAL A 57 -6.05 -6.62 -9.75
CA VAL A 57 -4.85 -7.43 -9.98
C VAL A 57 -4.23 -7.18 -11.37
N SER A 58 -5.06 -7.03 -12.41
CA SER A 58 -4.56 -6.71 -13.76
C SER A 58 -4.00 -5.29 -13.85
N GLN A 59 -4.66 -4.30 -13.23
CA GLN A 59 -4.15 -2.93 -13.17
C GLN A 59 -2.84 -2.85 -12.39
N GLN A 60 -2.69 -3.64 -11.34
CA GLN A 60 -1.46 -3.72 -10.57
C GLN A 60 -0.31 -4.31 -11.40
N ALA A 61 -0.57 -5.33 -12.22
CA ALA A 61 0.42 -5.87 -13.14
C ALA A 61 0.87 -4.80 -14.16
N HIS A 62 -0.07 -4.13 -14.80
CA HIS A 62 0.24 -3.02 -15.71
C HIS A 62 0.97 -1.86 -15.02
N TRP A 63 0.64 -1.61 -13.75
CA TRP A 63 1.33 -0.63 -12.95
C TRP A 63 2.78 -1.02 -12.69
N HIS A 64 3.07 -2.28 -12.37
CA HIS A 64 4.45 -2.74 -12.18
C HIS A 64 5.29 -2.53 -13.44
N ASP A 65 4.77 -2.88 -14.61
CA ASP A 65 5.46 -2.66 -15.89
C ASP A 65 5.70 -1.16 -16.15
N PHE A 66 4.69 -0.31 -15.86
CA PHE A 66 4.82 1.14 -15.99
C PHE A 66 5.85 1.72 -15.02
N ALA A 67 5.87 1.22 -13.79
CA ALA A 67 6.72 1.70 -12.70
C ALA A 67 8.20 1.32 -12.85
N GLU A 68 8.56 0.49 -13.84
CA GLU A 68 9.97 0.23 -14.18
C GLU A 68 10.71 1.49 -14.66
N HIS A 69 9.99 2.42 -15.28
CA HIS A 69 10.54 3.65 -15.87
C HIS A 69 9.84 4.92 -15.37
N HIS A 70 8.87 4.78 -14.46
CA HIS A 70 8.10 5.89 -13.91
C HIS A 70 7.96 5.76 -12.40
N HIS A 71 8.46 6.76 -11.65
CA HIS A 71 8.47 6.73 -10.20
C HIS A 71 7.46 7.70 -9.62
N VAL A 72 6.99 7.43 -8.41
CA VAL A 72 6.18 8.39 -7.65
C VAL A 72 7.13 9.23 -6.80
N HIS A 73 7.20 10.53 -7.09
CA HIS A 73 7.97 11.51 -6.32
C HIS A 73 7.04 12.44 -5.54
N GLN A 74 7.52 13.01 -4.44
CA GLN A 74 6.78 14.00 -3.67
C GLN A 74 7.27 15.39 -4.05
N CYS A 75 6.38 16.29 -4.44
CA CYS A 75 6.74 17.66 -4.79
C CYS A 75 7.21 18.42 -3.53
N ASP A 76 8.33 19.13 -3.63
CA ASP A 76 8.88 19.91 -2.50
C ASP A 76 8.08 21.18 -2.20
N GLU A 77 7.30 21.69 -3.15
CA GLU A 77 6.53 22.93 -3.00
C GLU A 77 5.12 22.69 -2.44
N CYS A 78 4.38 21.73 -3.00
CA CYS A 78 2.99 21.46 -2.60
C CYS A 78 2.83 20.18 -1.75
N ASN A 79 3.90 19.40 -1.58
CA ASN A 79 3.91 18.13 -0.84
C ASN A 79 3.00 17.02 -1.43
N GLU A 80 2.48 17.20 -2.65
CA GLU A 80 1.66 16.23 -3.36
C GLU A 80 2.52 15.19 -4.11
N ALA A 81 1.96 14.00 -4.31
CA ALA A 81 2.62 12.94 -5.07
C ALA A 81 2.39 13.16 -6.58
N HIS A 82 3.47 13.14 -7.35
CA HIS A 82 3.43 13.21 -8.82
C HIS A 82 4.26 12.07 -9.43
N LEU A 83 4.02 11.80 -10.71
CA LEU A 83 4.74 10.79 -11.48
C LEU A 83 5.90 11.44 -12.23
N VAL A 84 7.09 10.86 -12.11
CA VAL A 84 8.29 11.24 -12.85
C VAL A 84 8.65 10.14 -13.83
N CYS A 85 9.02 10.51 -15.06
CA CYS A 85 9.46 9.57 -16.10
C CYS A 85 10.98 9.63 -16.22
N ASP A 86 11.65 8.47 -16.21
CA ASP A 86 13.11 8.38 -16.37
C ASP A 86 13.58 8.75 -17.79
N HIS A 87 12.67 8.77 -18.76
CA HIS A 87 12.94 9.09 -20.15
C HIS A 87 12.61 10.53 -20.54
N GLU A 88 11.88 11.26 -19.70
CA GLU A 88 11.73 12.70 -19.90
C GLU A 88 12.96 13.42 -19.33
N PRO A 89 13.57 14.34 -20.09
CA PRO A 89 14.51 15.27 -19.48
C PRO A 89 13.74 16.01 -18.39
N ALA A 90 14.23 15.96 -17.15
CA ALA A 90 13.61 16.57 -15.97
C ALA A 90 12.92 17.87 -16.38
N HIS A 91 11.59 17.88 -16.35
CA HIS A 91 10.81 19.08 -16.61
C HIS A 91 11.25 20.06 -15.55
N ALA A 92 12.13 20.99 -15.94
CA ALA A 92 12.46 22.14 -15.13
C ALA A 92 11.16 22.93 -15.02
N ASP A 93 10.59 22.89 -13.82
CA ASP A 93 9.36 23.56 -13.44
C ASP A 93 9.35 25.00 -13.98
N ALA A 94 8.28 25.33 -14.70
CA ALA A 94 8.00 26.67 -15.24
C ALA A 94 6.87 27.33 -14.45
#